data_AF-A0A838T4R5-F1
#
_entry.id   AF-A0A838T4R5-F1
#
_cell.length_a   1.000
_cell.length_b   1.000
_cell.length_c   1.000
_cell.angle_alpha   90.00
_cell.angle_beta   90.00
_cell.angle_gamma   90.00
#
_symmetry.space_group_name_H-M   'P 1'
#
loop_
_entity.id
_entity.type
_entity.pdbx_description
1 polymer ?
#
loop_
_entity_poly.entity_id
_entity_poly.type
_entity_poly.pdbx_seq_one_letter_code
_entity_poly.pdbx_strand_id
1 'polypeptide(L)'
;RTVTLYAPASGIVLEKKVMQGQAITAGEELYTIADLSDVWVDAPLREADAGVVATGTSAILDFNSYPGHPFSGRVSYVYPTLGEQSRTVRARITVPNPNRLLKPGMYATVRLNTSAQSALAVPQSAVVQTGDRAIVFIDVGSGRLVPRAVTVGRSGSDYVEVLTGLKGGDRVVTSAQFLIDSESNLGEAMGAMSGMGTSPQGKK
;
A
#
# COMPACT_ATOMS: atom_id res chain seq x y z
N ARG A 1 22.64 3.39 55.00
CA ARG A 1 21.84 4.54 54.51
C ARG A 1 20.80 3.97 53.56
N THR A 2 19.53 4.36 53.71
CA THR A 2 18.45 3.94 52.80
C THR A 2 18.27 5.01 51.73
N VAL A 3 18.11 4.60 50.47
CA VAL A 3 17.83 5.51 49.34
C VAL A 3 16.52 5.09 48.72
N THR A 4 15.58 6.02 48.60
CA THR A 4 14.30 5.80 47.92
C THR A 4 14.44 6.23 46.48
N LEU A 5 14.16 5.30 45.55
CA LEU A 5 14.12 5.58 44.13
C LEU A 5 12.67 5.87 43.73
N TYR A 6 12.44 7.05 43.16
CA TYR A 6 11.15 7.47 42.64
C TYR A 6 11.08 7.22 41.13
N ALA A 7 9.86 7.05 40.61
CA ALA A 7 9.65 6.96 39.18
C ALA A 7 10.06 8.29 38.51
N PRO A 8 10.86 8.26 37.43
CA PRO A 8 11.31 9.47 36.75
C PRO A 8 10.20 10.13 35.91
N ALA A 9 9.14 9.38 35.59
CA ALA A 9 7.99 9.86 34.83
C ALA A 9 6.72 9.13 35.26
N SER A 10 5.57 9.76 35.00
CA SER A 10 4.27 9.09 35.11
C SER A 10 4.11 8.06 34.00
N GLY A 11 3.55 6.90 34.32
CA GLY A 11 3.33 5.83 33.37
C GLY A 11 2.87 4.55 34.04
N ILE A 12 2.86 3.46 33.27
CA ILE A 12 2.52 2.12 33.72
C ILE A 12 3.82 1.31 33.81
N VAL A 13 3.98 0.57 34.92
CA VAL A 13 5.07 -0.38 35.08
C VAL A 13 4.81 -1.57 34.14
N LEU A 14 5.60 -1.69 33.08
CA LEU A 14 5.55 -2.79 32.12
C LEU A 14 6.27 -4.02 32.66
N GLU A 15 7.43 -3.81 33.27
CA GLU A 15 8.24 -4.87 33.86
C GLU A 15 8.76 -4.45 35.23
N LYS A 16 8.82 -5.44 36.14
CA LYS A 16 9.47 -5.32 37.44
C LYS A 16 10.50 -6.45 37.55
N LYS A 17 11.78 -6.09 37.51
CA LYS A 17 12.91 -7.04 37.48
C LYS A 17 13.56 -7.27 38.85
N VAL A 18 13.08 -6.58 39.88
CA VAL A 18 13.61 -6.66 41.24
C VAL A 18 12.56 -7.17 42.23
N MET A 19 12.99 -8.03 43.15
CA MET A 19 12.19 -8.50 44.27
C MET A 19 12.72 -8.00 45.62
N GLN A 20 11.86 -8.03 46.64
CA GLN A 20 12.27 -7.64 47.99
C GLN A 20 13.35 -8.61 48.50
N GLY A 21 14.43 -8.06 49.07
CA GLY A 21 15.57 -8.83 49.57
C GLY A 21 16.63 -9.18 48.51
N GLN A 22 16.38 -8.87 47.23
CA GLN A 22 17.37 -9.03 46.17
C GLN A 22 18.44 -7.93 46.26
N ALA A 23 19.71 -8.31 46.13
CA ALA A 23 20.80 -7.36 45.94
C ALA A 23 20.76 -6.81 44.51
N ILE A 24 20.95 -5.50 44.37
CA ILE A 24 20.98 -4.81 43.07
C ILE A 24 22.32 -4.15 42.84
N THR A 25 22.69 -4.00 41.57
CA THR A 25 23.94 -3.34 41.16
C THR A 25 23.67 -2.03 40.40
N ALA A 26 24.65 -1.14 40.38
CA ALA A 26 24.51 0.12 39.64
C ALA A 26 24.43 -0.16 38.12
N GLY A 27 23.42 0.41 37.47
CA GLY A 27 23.13 0.17 36.06
C GLY A 27 22.16 -0.98 35.80
N GLU A 28 21.75 -1.71 36.83
CA GLU A 28 20.73 -2.75 36.71
C GLU A 28 19.34 -2.12 36.49
N GLU A 29 18.62 -2.61 35.48
CA GLU A 29 17.26 -2.17 35.21
C GLU A 29 16.31 -2.81 36.22
N LEU A 30 15.69 -1.98 37.06
CA LEU A 30 14.79 -2.47 38.12
C LEU A 30 13.33 -2.51 37.65
N TYR A 31 12.94 -1.51 36.85
CA TYR A 31 11.57 -1.31 36.37
C TYR A 31 11.60 -0.71 34.97
N THR A 32 10.68 -1.15 34.13
CA THR A 32 10.37 -0.49 32.85
C THR A 32 9.05 0.25 33.01
N ILE A 33 9.05 1.57 32.81
CA ILE A 33 7.85 2.41 32.91
C ILE A 33 7.60 3.06 31.56
N ALA A 34 6.37 2.99 31.06
CA ALA A 34 5.98 3.62 29.82
C ALA A 34 4.66 4.39 29.96
N ASP A 35 4.57 5.53 29.29
CA ASP A 35 3.27 6.13 28.99
C ASP A 35 2.67 5.41 27.77
N LEU A 36 1.43 4.93 27.92
CA LEU A 36 0.69 4.22 26.88
C LEU A 36 -0.46 5.05 26.31
N SER A 37 -0.48 6.37 26.59
CA SER A 37 -1.45 7.33 26.05
C SER A 37 -1.41 7.38 24.52
N ASP A 38 -0.21 7.23 23.93
CA ASP A 38 0.03 7.01 22.51
C ASP A 38 0.85 5.74 22.35
N VAL A 39 0.48 4.91 21.37
CA VAL A 39 1.25 3.72 21.03
C VAL A 39 1.82 3.83 19.63
N TRP A 40 2.98 3.22 19.43
CA TRP A 40 3.60 3.14 18.13
C TRP A 40 3.34 1.78 17.50
N VAL A 41 3.00 1.80 16.22
CA VAL A 41 2.93 0.62 15.38
C VAL A 41 4.02 0.75 14.33
N ASP A 42 4.94 -0.20 14.32
CA ASP A 42 5.97 -0.30 13.28
C ASP A 42 5.42 -1.15 12.13
N ALA A 43 5.23 -0.52 10.98
CA ALA A 43 4.73 -1.12 9.76
C ALA A 43 5.89 -1.34 8.77
N PRO A 44 6.25 -2.59 8.42
CA PRO A 44 7.21 -2.85 7.35
C PRO A 44 6.56 -2.59 5.99
N LEU A 45 7.17 -1.72 5.19
CA LEU A 45 6.76 -1.36 3.83
C LEU A 45 7.72 -1.99 2.82
N ARG A 46 7.20 -2.48 1.70
CA ARG A 46 8.07 -2.88 0.58
C ARG A 46 8.71 -1.65 -0.05
N GLU A 47 9.83 -1.85 -0.73
CA GLU A 47 10.55 -0.77 -1.42
C GLU A 47 9.65 0.03 -2.38
N ALA A 48 8.79 -0.64 -3.14
CA ALA A 48 7.83 0.00 -4.05
C ALA A 48 6.80 0.88 -3.34
N ASP A 49 6.38 0.49 -2.14
CA ASP A 49 5.37 1.23 -1.34
C ASP A 49 6.02 2.37 -0.54
N ALA A 50 7.29 2.22 -0.16
CA ALA A 50 8.03 3.22 0.61
C ALA A 50 8.13 4.57 -0.11
N GLY A 51 8.14 4.57 -1.45
CA GLY A 51 8.21 5.81 -2.25
C GLY A 51 6.95 6.68 -2.21
N VAL A 52 5.79 6.11 -1.85
CA VAL A 52 4.50 6.83 -1.81
C VAL A 52 4.01 7.14 -0.39
N VAL A 53 4.66 6.56 0.62
CA VAL A 53 4.35 6.80 2.03
C VAL A 53 5.26 7.91 2.56
N ALA A 54 4.66 8.94 3.16
CA ALA A 54 5.39 10.05 3.75
C ALA A 54 4.98 10.26 5.21
N THR A 55 5.80 11.03 5.93
CA THR A 55 5.38 11.54 7.25
C THR A 55 4.09 12.33 7.08
N GLY A 56 3.10 12.04 7.93
CA GLY A 56 1.78 12.63 7.83
C GLY A 56 0.75 11.77 7.08
N THR A 57 1.14 10.70 6.38
CA THR A 57 0.19 9.77 5.75
C THR A 57 -0.78 9.21 6.79
N SER A 58 -2.08 9.27 6.51
CA SER A 58 -3.12 8.73 7.38
C SER A 58 -3.15 7.20 7.31
N ALA A 59 -3.36 6.56 8.44
CA ALA A 59 -3.41 5.11 8.57
C ALA A 59 -4.69 4.68 9.28
N ILE A 60 -5.29 3.58 8.81
CA ILE A 60 -6.35 2.85 9.51
C ILE A 60 -5.74 1.54 9.98
N LEU A 61 -5.90 1.22 11.26
CA LEU A 61 -5.31 0.06 11.90
C LEU A 61 -6.42 -0.85 12.44
N ASP A 62 -6.40 -2.11 12.02
CA ASP A 62 -7.32 -3.14 12.46
C ASP A 62 -6.54 -4.13 13.35
N PHE A 63 -6.88 -4.19 14.64
CA PHE A 63 -6.25 -5.11 15.59
C PHE A 63 -7.11 -6.36 15.75
N ASN A 64 -6.49 -7.55 15.69
CA ASN A 64 -7.21 -8.81 15.86
C ASN A 64 -7.90 -8.93 17.24
N SER A 65 -7.38 -8.23 18.25
CA SER A 65 -7.96 -8.17 19.59
C SER A 65 -9.24 -7.33 19.66
N TYR A 66 -9.51 -6.50 18.66
CA TYR A 66 -10.66 -5.58 18.61
C TYR A 66 -11.31 -5.60 17.22
N PRO A 67 -11.89 -6.74 16.80
CA PRO A 67 -12.53 -6.85 15.49
C PRO A 67 -13.68 -5.84 15.35
N GLY A 68 -13.81 -5.24 14.16
CA GLY A 68 -14.83 -4.24 13.85
C GLY A 68 -14.60 -2.84 14.46
N HIS A 69 -13.49 -2.63 15.16
CA HIS A 69 -13.14 -1.35 15.78
C HIS A 69 -11.82 -0.84 15.21
N PRO A 70 -11.84 -0.18 14.03
CA PRO A 70 -10.63 0.37 13.43
C PRO A 70 -10.11 1.55 14.26
N PHE A 71 -8.79 1.62 14.41
CA PHE A 71 -8.09 2.73 15.02
C PHE A 71 -7.50 3.63 13.95
N SER A 72 -7.56 4.94 14.18
CA SER A 72 -6.93 5.92 13.28
C SER A 72 -5.55 6.27 13.80
N GLY A 73 -4.57 6.28 12.91
CA GLY A 73 -3.20 6.67 13.20
C GLY A 73 -2.61 7.54 12.10
N ARG A 74 -1.39 8.01 12.33
CA ARG A 74 -0.64 8.79 11.34
C ARG A 74 0.81 8.35 11.33
N VAL A 75 1.39 8.24 10.13
CA VAL A 75 2.82 8.00 9.97
C VAL A 75 3.58 9.17 10.59
N SER A 76 4.30 8.90 11.68
CA SER A 76 5.11 9.89 12.40
C SER A 76 6.56 9.89 11.93
N TYR A 77 7.03 8.77 11.39
CA TYR A 77 8.39 8.68 10.87
C TYR A 77 8.53 7.55 9.84
N VAL A 78 9.30 7.78 8.78
CA VAL A 78 9.73 6.74 7.83
C VAL A 78 11.24 6.60 7.96
N TYR A 79 11.71 5.41 8.34
CA TYR A 79 13.14 5.17 8.53
C TYR A 79 13.88 5.23 7.19
N PRO A 80 15.04 5.91 7.09
CA PRO A 80 15.79 6.04 5.84
C PRO A 80 16.58 4.77 5.47
N THR A 81 16.49 3.71 6.28
CA THR A 81 17.25 2.47 6.12
C THR A 81 16.36 1.35 5.62
N LEU A 82 16.81 0.64 4.59
CA LEU A 82 16.22 -0.61 4.12
C LEU A 82 16.75 -1.77 4.98
N GLY A 83 15.87 -2.58 5.53
CA GLY A 83 16.28 -3.82 6.20
C GLY A 83 16.84 -4.80 5.18
N GLU A 84 18.12 -5.18 5.30
CA GLU A 84 18.82 -6.01 4.29
C GLU A 84 18.19 -7.40 4.10
N GLN A 85 17.67 -7.99 5.18
CA GLN A 85 17.08 -9.34 5.15
C GLN A 85 15.66 -9.35 4.57
N SER A 86 14.83 -8.38 4.98
CA SER A 86 13.42 -8.33 4.58
C SER A 86 13.16 -7.50 3.33
N ARG A 87 14.14 -6.69 2.89
CA ARG A 87 13.99 -5.65 1.86
C ARG A 87 12.77 -4.75 2.11
N THR A 88 12.57 -4.40 3.38
CA THR A 88 11.49 -3.50 3.80
C THR A 88 12.02 -2.24 4.44
N VAL A 89 11.32 -1.14 4.22
CA VAL A 89 11.50 0.13 4.92
C VAL A 89 10.51 0.16 6.08
N ARG A 90 10.96 0.56 7.27
CA ARG A 90 10.08 0.65 8.43
C ARG A 90 9.40 2.02 8.46
N ALA A 91 8.08 2.04 8.55
CA ALA A 91 7.30 3.23 8.89
C ALA A 91 6.76 3.11 10.31
N ARG A 92 6.95 4.16 11.12
CA ARG A 92 6.36 4.28 12.45
C ARG A 92 5.06 5.06 12.37
N ILE A 93 4.02 4.49 12.94
CA ILE A 93 2.68 5.06 12.99
C ILE A 93 2.34 5.34 14.45
N THR A 94 1.97 6.57 14.75
CA THR A 94 1.47 6.95 16.08
C THR A 94 -0.04 6.77 16.10
N VAL A 95 -0.54 6.06 17.11
CA VAL A 95 -1.96 5.77 17.31
C VAL A 95 -2.36 6.26 18.71
N PRO A 96 -3.32 7.20 18.80
CA PRO A 96 -3.87 7.62 20.08
C PRO A 96 -4.54 6.46 20.81
N ASN A 97 -4.24 6.33 22.09
CA ASN A 97 -4.73 5.24 22.95
C ASN A 97 -5.30 5.78 24.28
N PRO A 98 -6.26 6.74 24.24
CA PRO A 98 -6.79 7.39 25.45
C PRO A 98 -7.43 6.40 26.43
N ASN A 99 -8.05 5.34 25.90
CA ASN A 99 -8.70 4.30 26.69
C ASN A 99 -7.74 3.16 27.10
N ARG A 100 -6.45 3.26 26.74
CA ARG A 100 -5.41 2.26 27.03
C ARG A 100 -5.78 0.83 26.63
N LEU A 101 -6.48 0.70 25.51
CA LEU A 101 -6.90 -0.58 24.94
C LEU A 101 -5.73 -1.25 24.21
N LEU A 102 -4.95 -0.47 23.49
CA LEU A 102 -3.81 -0.96 22.74
C LEU A 102 -2.65 -1.24 23.70
N LYS A 103 -2.10 -2.46 23.63
CA LYS A 103 -0.97 -2.90 24.46
C LYS A 103 0.24 -3.17 23.57
N PRO A 104 1.46 -2.85 24.04
CA PRO A 104 2.68 -3.26 23.34
C PRO A 104 2.70 -4.77 23.07
N GLY A 105 3.22 -5.16 21.90
CA GLY A 105 3.27 -6.56 21.46
C GLY A 105 2.04 -7.06 20.70
N MET A 106 0.97 -6.26 20.59
CA MET A 106 -0.17 -6.56 19.71
C MET A 106 0.21 -6.44 18.23
N TYR A 107 -0.42 -7.27 17.40
CA TYR A 107 -0.34 -7.18 15.95
C TYR A 107 -1.54 -6.43 15.38
N ALA A 108 -1.30 -5.66 14.32
CA ALA A 108 -2.33 -4.92 13.60
C ALA A 108 -2.15 -5.07 12.10
N THR A 109 -3.26 -5.09 11.38
CA THR A 109 -3.29 -4.88 9.94
C THR A 109 -3.37 -3.38 9.69
N VAL A 110 -2.44 -2.84 8.89
CA VAL A 110 -2.36 -1.40 8.61
C VAL A 110 -2.77 -1.14 7.17
N ARG A 111 -3.71 -0.21 6.99
CA ARG A 111 -4.11 0.33 5.70
C ARG A 111 -3.67 1.79 5.62
N LEU A 112 -2.72 2.07 4.72
CA LEU A 112 -2.17 3.42 4.53
C LEU A 112 -2.91 4.13 3.41
N ASN A 113 -3.45 5.31 3.71
CA ASN A 113 -4.12 6.16 2.73
C ASN A 113 -3.07 7.08 2.10
N THR A 114 -2.37 6.58 1.09
CA THR A 114 -1.42 7.37 0.31
C THR A 114 -2.19 8.23 -0.68
N SER A 115 -1.79 9.50 -0.83
CA SER A 115 -2.29 10.32 -1.92
C SER A 115 -1.69 9.76 -3.21
N ALA A 116 -2.43 8.95 -3.94
CA ALA A 116 -2.08 8.68 -5.32
C ALA A 116 -1.99 10.03 -6.03
N GLN A 117 -0.83 10.35 -6.61
CA GLN A 117 -0.76 11.42 -7.61
C GLN A 117 -1.91 11.17 -8.60
N SER A 118 -2.67 12.22 -8.95
CA SER A 118 -3.75 12.08 -9.93
C SER A 118 -3.19 11.46 -11.19
N ALA A 119 -3.63 10.24 -11.47
CA ALA A 119 -3.21 9.46 -12.60
C ALA A 119 -4.44 8.92 -13.31
N LEU A 120 -4.34 8.77 -14.64
CA LEU A 120 -5.37 8.09 -15.39
C LEU A 120 -5.40 6.64 -14.92
N ALA A 121 -6.57 6.18 -14.51
CA ALA A 121 -6.75 4.82 -14.03
C ALA A 121 -7.97 4.19 -14.69
N VAL A 122 -7.88 2.90 -14.97
CA VAL A 122 -8.96 2.10 -15.54
C VAL A 122 -9.25 0.91 -14.63
N PRO A 123 -10.49 0.39 -14.60
CA PRO A 123 -10.79 -0.83 -13.85
C PRO A 123 -9.88 -1.98 -14.30
N GLN A 124 -9.42 -2.80 -13.35
CA GLN A 124 -8.52 -3.91 -13.68
C GLN A 124 -9.14 -4.87 -14.71
N SER A 125 -10.45 -5.04 -14.69
CA SER A 125 -11.19 -5.89 -15.63
C SER A 125 -11.20 -5.36 -17.08
N ALA A 126 -10.85 -4.09 -17.31
CA ALA A 126 -10.76 -3.49 -18.63
C ALA A 126 -9.40 -3.72 -19.32
N VAL A 127 -8.40 -4.17 -18.58
CA VAL A 127 -7.04 -4.37 -19.09
C VAL A 127 -6.87 -5.82 -19.51
N VAL A 128 -6.62 -6.04 -20.80
CA VAL A 128 -6.26 -7.35 -21.35
C VAL A 128 -4.75 -7.42 -21.46
N GLN A 129 -4.14 -8.31 -20.67
CA GLN A 129 -2.70 -8.53 -20.70
C GLN A 129 -2.39 -9.68 -21.66
N THR A 130 -1.64 -9.40 -22.72
CA THR A 130 -1.21 -10.38 -23.73
C THR A 130 0.32 -10.46 -23.71
N GLY A 131 0.85 -11.38 -22.89
CA GLY A 131 2.28 -11.49 -22.63
C GLY A 131 2.82 -10.20 -21.99
N ASP A 132 3.77 -9.55 -22.66
CA ASP A 132 4.43 -8.32 -22.17
C ASP A 132 3.67 -7.03 -22.47
N ARG A 133 2.51 -7.12 -23.15
CA ARG A 133 1.73 -5.94 -23.58
C ARG A 133 0.38 -5.90 -22.88
N ALA A 134 -0.03 -4.71 -22.48
CA ALA A 134 -1.38 -4.43 -21.98
C ALA A 134 -2.18 -3.71 -23.07
N ILE A 135 -3.39 -4.19 -23.32
CA ILE A 135 -4.33 -3.64 -24.31
C ILE A 135 -5.65 -3.33 -23.61
N VAL A 136 -6.23 -2.18 -23.95
CA VAL A 136 -7.58 -1.79 -23.55
C VAL A 136 -8.43 -1.56 -24.80
N PHE A 137 -9.72 -1.82 -24.72
CA PHE A 137 -10.65 -1.54 -25.81
C PHE A 137 -11.42 -0.26 -25.52
N ILE A 138 -11.33 0.71 -26.43
CA ILE A 138 -11.99 2.00 -26.32
C ILE A 138 -13.26 2.00 -27.17
N ASP A 139 -14.38 2.40 -26.57
CA ASP A 139 -15.63 2.64 -27.26
C ASP A 139 -15.64 4.04 -27.89
N VAL A 140 -15.39 4.08 -29.19
CA VAL A 140 -15.43 5.32 -30.00
C VAL A 140 -16.85 5.71 -30.44
N GLY A 141 -17.88 4.97 -29.99
CA GLY A 141 -19.26 5.16 -30.36
C GLY A 141 -19.72 4.21 -31.46
N SER A 142 -21.05 4.12 -31.64
CA SER A 142 -21.69 3.29 -32.68
C SER A 142 -21.33 1.80 -32.61
N GLY A 143 -21.03 1.28 -31.41
CA GLY A 143 -20.67 -0.12 -31.19
C GLY A 143 -19.30 -0.52 -31.72
N ARG A 144 -18.45 0.44 -32.10
CA ARG A 144 -17.09 0.16 -32.58
C ARG A 144 -16.09 0.23 -31.43
N LEU A 145 -15.36 -0.87 -31.26
CA LEU A 145 -14.28 -0.97 -30.29
C LEU A 145 -12.93 -0.88 -30.99
N VAL A 146 -12.06 -0.01 -30.50
CA VAL A 146 -10.69 0.11 -31.01
C VAL A 146 -9.72 -0.39 -29.95
N PRO A 147 -8.91 -1.43 -30.25
CA PRO A 147 -7.86 -1.85 -29.35
C PRO A 147 -6.77 -0.78 -29.26
N ARG A 148 -6.32 -0.49 -28.05
CA ARG A 148 -5.23 0.45 -27.79
C ARG A 148 -4.22 -0.16 -26.84
N ALA A 149 -2.96 -0.20 -27.29
CA ALA A 149 -1.86 -0.56 -26.42
C ALA A 149 -1.67 0.52 -25.35
N VAL A 150 -1.55 0.10 -24.10
CA VAL A 150 -1.32 0.96 -22.95
C VAL A 150 -0.10 0.50 -22.18
N THR A 151 0.60 1.46 -21.58
CA THR A 151 1.60 1.15 -20.55
C THR A 151 0.94 1.31 -19.20
N VAL A 152 0.84 0.22 -18.45
CA VAL A 152 0.29 0.22 -17.09
C VAL A 152 1.39 0.52 -16.07
N GLY A 153 1.00 1.22 -15.01
CA GLY A 153 1.85 1.58 -13.88
C GLY A 153 1.47 0.80 -12.63
N ARG A 154 1.25 1.52 -11.52
CA ARG A 154 0.85 0.92 -10.25
C ARG A 154 -0.54 0.30 -10.34
N SER A 155 -0.73 -0.86 -9.73
CA SER A 155 -2.03 -1.52 -9.61
C SER A 155 -2.54 -1.39 -8.17
N GLY A 156 -3.77 -0.88 -8.02
CA GLY A 156 -4.52 -0.89 -6.77
C GLY A 156 -5.42 -2.13 -6.66
N SER A 157 -6.38 -2.11 -5.73
CA SER A 157 -7.33 -3.20 -5.53
C SER A 157 -8.32 -3.38 -6.69
N ASP A 158 -8.83 -2.27 -7.24
CA ASP A 158 -9.89 -2.28 -8.25
C ASP A 158 -9.48 -1.60 -9.56
N TYR A 159 -8.43 -0.77 -9.50
CA TYR A 159 -8.00 0.10 -10.58
C TYR A 159 -6.52 -0.07 -10.86
N VAL A 160 -6.14 0.10 -12.13
CA VAL A 160 -4.76 0.08 -12.61
C VAL A 160 -4.44 1.44 -13.21
N GLU A 161 -3.30 2.00 -12.80
CA GLU A 161 -2.75 3.24 -13.36
C GLU A 161 -2.31 3.03 -14.81
N VAL A 162 -2.64 3.98 -15.68
CA VAL A 162 -2.25 4.01 -17.08
C VAL A 162 -1.28 5.17 -17.28
N LEU A 163 -0.02 4.83 -17.56
CA LEU A 163 1.07 5.78 -17.79
C LEU A 163 1.00 6.39 -19.19
N THR A 164 0.69 5.58 -20.20
CA THR A 164 0.56 6.03 -21.59
C THR A 164 -0.51 5.23 -22.33
N GLY A 165 -1.05 5.82 -23.41
CA GLY A 165 -1.98 5.17 -24.33
C GLY A 165 -3.44 5.58 -24.16
N LEU A 166 -3.81 6.23 -23.05
CA LEU A 166 -5.16 6.77 -22.83
C LEU A 166 -5.14 8.27 -22.56
N LYS A 167 -6.29 8.91 -22.78
CA LYS A 167 -6.56 10.30 -22.39
C LYS A 167 -7.76 10.35 -21.44
N GLY A 168 -7.80 11.39 -20.61
CA GLY A 168 -8.96 11.66 -19.76
C GLY A 168 -10.23 11.82 -20.59
N GLY A 169 -11.26 11.04 -20.28
CA GLY A 169 -12.53 11.01 -21.03
C GLY A 169 -12.69 9.84 -22.00
N ASP A 170 -11.64 9.04 -22.25
CA ASP A 170 -11.77 7.82 -23.05
C ASP A 170 -12.68 6.79 -22.35
N ARG A 171 -13.67 6.26 -23.08
CA ARG A 171 -14.59 5.23 -22.57
C ARG A 171 -13.99 3.85 -22.81
N VAL A 172 -13.64 3.15 -21.73
CA VAL A 172 -13.05 1.80 -21.79
C VAL A 172 -14.07 0.73 -21.45
N VAL A 173 -14.01 -0.41 -22.12
CA VAL A 173 -14.90 -1.54 -21.87
C VAL A 173 -14.37 -2.39 -20.72
N THR A 174 -15.20 -2.65 -19.71
CA THR A 174 -14.79 -3.30 -18.45
C THR A 174 -15.03 -4.80 -18.41
N SER A 175 -15.76 -5.39 -19.35
CA SER A 175 -16.22 -6.78 -19.25
C SER A 175 -15.83 -7.59 -20.48
N ALA A 176 -14.96 -8.59 -20.26
CA ALA A 176 -14.55 -9.59 -21.26
C ALA A 176 -15.73 -10.35 -21.90
N GLN A 177 -16.89 -10.40 -21.24
CA GLN A 177 -18.13 -10.99 -21.79
C GLN A 177 -18.58 -10.33 -23.10
N PHE A 178 -18.29 -9.03 -23.30
CA PHE A 178 -18.65 -8.30 -24.53
C PHE A 178 -17.69 -8.59 -25.69
N LEU A 179 -16.45 -8.99 -25.40
CA LEU A 179 -15.47 -9.34 -26.44
C LEU A 179 -15.82 -10.66 -27.13
N ILE A 180 -16.49 -11.58 -26.41
CA ILE A 180 -16.92 -12.88 -26.94
C ILE A 180 -18.13 -12.72 -27.87
N ASP A 181 -19.11 -11.87 -27.54
CA ASP A 181 -20.23 -11.58 -28.47
C ASP A 181 -19.78 -10.77 -29.72
N SER A 182 -18.56 -10.22 -29.70
CA SER A 182 -17.95 -9.47 -30.81
C SER A 182 -16.88 -10.26 -31.59
N GLU A 183 -16.85 -11.61 -31.47
CA GLU A 183 -15.86 -12.49 -32.12
C GLU A 183 -15.77 -12.30 -33.65
N SER A 184 -16.84 -11.81 -34.27
CA SER A 184 -16.88 -11.50 -35.71
C SER A 184 -16.08 -10.26 -36.12
N ASN A 185 -15.78 -9.34 -35.19
CA ASN A 185 -15.04 -8.09 -35.47
C ASN A 185 -13.60 -8.12 -34.93
N LEU A 186 -13.34 -8.93 -33.89
CA LEU A 186 -12.02 -9.00 -33.24
C LEU A 186 -10.98 -9.69 -34.13
N GLY A 187 -11.38 -10.74 -34.88
CA GLY A 187 -10.49 -11.41 -35.84
C GLY A 187 -9.99 -10.48 -36.93
N GLU A 188 -10.85 -9.59 -37.44
CA GLU A 188 -10.48 -8.60 -38.45
C GLU A 188 -9.59 -7.49 -37.89
N ALA A 189 -9.86 -7.00 -36.68
CA ALA A 189 -9.05 -5.96 -36.02
C ALA A 189 -7.64 -6.46 -35.63
N MET A 190 -7.51 -7.72 -35.19
CA MET A 190 -6.21 -8.34 -34.91
C MET A 190 -5.43 -8.63 -36.19
N GLY A 191 -6.13 -9.06 -37.26
CA GLY A 191 -5.55 -9.22 -38.60
C GLY A 191 -5.00 -7.91 -39.17
N ALA A 192 -5.74 -6.80 -39.02
CA ALA A 192 -5.32 -5.48 -39.48
C ALA A 192 -4.08 -4.95 -38.73
N MET A 193 -3.91 -5.26 -37.44
CA MET A 193 -2.70 -4.90 -36.69
C MET A 193 -1.48 -5.72 -37.11
N SER A 194 -1.65 -6.98 -37.51
CA SER A 194 -0.56 -7.82 -38.02
C SER A 194 -0.09 -7.38 -39.42
N GLY A 195 -0.96 -6.74 -40.21
CA GLY A 195 -0.66 -6.24 -41.56
C GLY A 195 0.04 -4.87 -41.63
N MET A 196 0.05 -4.08 -40.56
CA MET A 196 0.61 -2.71 -40.56
C MET A 196 2.16 -2.66 -40.40
N GLY A 197 2.84 -3.81 -40.49
CA GLY A 197 4.29 -3.96 -40.27
C GLY A 197 5.16 -3.98 -41.53
N THR A 198 4.61 -3.99 -42.74
CA THR A 198 5.41 -4.09 -43.99
C THR A 198 4.90 -3.13 -45.07
N SER A 199 5.43 -1.91 -45.08
CA SER A 199 5.39 -1.07 -46.29
C SER A 199 6.57 -1.41 -47.21
N PRO A 200 6.36 -1.63 -48.52
CA PRO A 200 7.39 -2.08 -49.44
C PRO A 200 8.34 -0.94 -49.85
N GLN A 201 9.63 -1.24 -49.79
CA GLN A 201 10.72 -0.38 -50.23
C GLN A 201 10.69 -0.28 -51.77
N GLY A 202 10.59 0.95 -52.28
CA GLY A 202 10.46 1.21 -53.71
C GLY A 202 11.64 0.75 -54.56
N LYS A 203 11.36 0.47 -55.83
CA LYS A 203 12.37 0.47 -56.90
C LYS A 203 11.78 1.00 -58.21
N LYS A 204 12.41 2.11 -58.63
CA LYS A 204 12.66 2.67 -59.97
C LYS A 204 11.47 3.04 -60.85
#